data_AF-A0A6V7XRF9-F1
#
_entry.id   AF-A0A6V7XRF9-F1
#
_cell.length_a   1.000
_cell.length_b   1.000
_cell.length_c   1.000
_cell.angle_alpha   90.00
_cell.angle_beta   90.00
_cell.angle_gamma   90.00
#
_symmetry.space_group_name_H-M   'P 1'
#
loop_
_entity.id
_entity.type
_entity.pdbx_description
1 polymer ?
#
loop_
_entity_poly.entity_id
_entity_poly.type
_entity_poly.pdbx_seq_one_letter_code
_entity_poly.pdbx_strand_id
1 'polypeptide(L)' 'MLICLKINILFFIIIGVIIEENKRKCFNCRVTQTKHWYRYLQKHYLCQPCHDYKIYNDKLRPEGSSYQTNMV' A
#
# COMPACT_ATOMS: atom_id res chain seq x y z
N MET A 1 -7.43 31.26 -23.96
CA MET A 1 -8.02 30.95 -22.63
C MET A 1 -8.50 29.50 -22.51
N LEU A 2 -9.32 28.99 -23.44
CA LEU A 2 -9.84 27.60 -23.44
C LEU A 2 -8.77 26.49 -23.50
N ILE A 3 -7.66 26.72 -24.22
CA ILE A 3 -6.55 25.76 -24.35
C ILE A 3 -5.82 25.59 -23.00
N CYS A 4 -5.54 26.69 -22.30
CA CYS A 4 -4.91 26.65 -20.98
C CYS A 4 -5.80 25.95 -19.93
N LEU A 5 -7.12 26.11 -20.03
CA LEU A 5 -8.07 25.44 -19.13
C LEU A 5 -8.07 23.92 -19.35
N LYS A 6 -8.06 23.45 -20.61
CA LYS A 6 -7.94 22.02 -20.94
C LYS A 6 -6.63 21.40 -20.46
N ILE A 7 -5.52 22.13 -20.56
CA ILE A 7 -4.21 21.67 -20.06
C ILE A 7 -4.22 21.53 -18.54
N ASN A 8 -4.77 22.52 -17.81
CA ASN A 8 -4.90 22.44 -16.35
C ASN A 8 -5.79 21.26 -15.94
N ILE A 9 -6.94 21.07 -16.58
CA ILE A 9 -7.85 19.95 -16.31
C ILE A 9 -7.14 18.61 -16.53
N LEU A 10 -6.41 18.45 -17.64
CA LEU A 10 -5.68 17.22 -17.94
C LEU A 10 -4.58 16.95 -16.90
N PHE A 11 -3.89 18.00 -16.44
CA PHE A 11 -2.88 17.90 -15.39
C PHE A 11 -3.47 17.42 -14.05
N PHE A 12 -4.62 17.97 -13.64
CA PHE A 12 -5.32 17.51 -12.44
C PHE A 12 -5.84 16.08 -12.55
N ILE A 13 -6.33 15.66 -13.71
CA ILE A 13 -6.78 14.27 -13.95
C ILE A 13 -5.59 13.32 -13.85
N ILE A 14 -4.46 13.64 -14.49
CA ILE A 14 -3.24 12.83 -14.43
C ILE A 14 -2.71 12.75 -12.99
N ILE A 15 -2.64 13.87 -12.27
CA ILE A 15 -2.26 13.87 -10.85
C ILE A 15 -3.23 13.03 -10.01
N GLY A 16 -4.53 13.16 -10.21
CA GLY A 16 -5.55 12.39 -9.48
C GLY A 16 -5.40 10.87 -9.69
N VAL A 17 -5.17 10.44 -10.93
CA VAL A 17 -4.93 9.03 -11.27
C VAL A 17 -3.63 8.51 -10.64
N ILE A 18 -2.55 9.32 -10.64
CA ILE A 18 -1.28 8.94 -10.00
C ILE A 18 -1.42 8.80 -8.47
N ILE A 19 -2.29 9.59 -7.83
CA ILE A 19 -2.49 9.56 -6.37
C ILE A 19 -3.22 8.29 -5.91
N GLU A 20 -4.06 7.67 -6.75
CA GLU A 20 -4.90 6.52 -6.36
C GLU A 20 -4.10 5.22 -6.15
N GLU A 21 -2.90 5.12 -6.72
CA GLU A 21 -2.04 3.92 -6.61
C GLU A 21 -1.39 3.72 -5.22
N ASN A 22 -1.44 4.72 -4.33
CA ASN A 22 -0.54 4.79 -3.17
C ASN A 22 -1.18 4.69 -1.78
N LYS A 23 -2.40 4.14 -1.65
CA LYS A 23 -2.94 3.77 -0.33
C LYS A 23 -3.00 2.25 -0.14
N ARG A 24 -1.90 1.55 -0.45
CA ARG A 24 -1.73 0.15 -0.08
C ARG A 24 -1.75 0.03 1.45
N LYS A 25 -2.68 -0.77 1.96
CA LYS A 25 -2.82 -1.09 3.39
C LYS A 25 -2.63 -2.59 3.54
N CYS A 26 -1.76 -3.00 4.46
CA CYS A 26 -1.55 -4.41 4.74
C CYS A 26 -2.86 -5.04 5.22
N PHE A 27 -3.26 -6.15 4.60
CA PHE A 27 -4.45 -6.91 4.94
C PHE A 27 -4.42 -7.36 6.40
N ASN A 28 -3.26 -7.84 6.85
CA ASN A 28 -3.11 -8.44 8.17
C ASN A 28 -2.95 -7.39 9.27
N CYS A 29 -1.90 -6.56 9.21
CA CYS A 29 -1.55 -5.64 10.29
C CYS A 29 -1.90 -4.17 10.02
N ARG A 30 -2.59 -3.86 8.92
CA ARG A 30 -3.11 -2.52 8.62
C ARG A 30 -2.07 -1.40 8.42
N VAL A 31 -0.76 -1.71 8.42
CA VAL A 31 0.29 -0.72 8.11
C VAL A 31 0.15 -0.19 6.69
N THR A 32 0.47 1.07 6.50
CA THR A 32 0.47 1.77 5.20
C THR A 32 1.87 2.03 4.67
N GLN A 33 2.90 1.71 5.46
CA GLN A 33 4.31 1.84 5.09
C GLN A 33 5.02 0.51 5.31
N THR A 34 5.84 0.13 4.34
CA THR A 34 6.68 -1.08 4.37
C THR A 34 7.72 -0.99 3.26
N LYS A 35 8.85 -1.69 3.42
CA LYS A 35 9.93 -1.73 2.41
C LYS A 35 9.47 -2.39 1.12
N HIS A 36 8.73 -3.51 1.22
CA HIS A 36 8.22 -4.26 0.07
C HIS A 36 6.77 -4.70 0.30
N TRP A 37 5.97 -4.56 -0.76
CA TRP A 37 4.58 -4.98 -0.81
C TRP A 37 4.45 -6.30 -1.56
N TYR A 38 3.70 -7.24 -1.01
CA TYR A 38 3.45 -8.54 -1.61
C TYR A 38 1.96 -8.68 -1.88
N ARG A 39 1.58 -9.13 -3.09
CA ARG A 39 0.17 -9.37 -3.43
C ARG A 39 -0.37 -10.54 -2.61
N TYR A 40 -1.55 -10.36 -2.04
CA TYR A 40 -2.23 -11.37 -1.23
C TYR A 40 -3.71 -11.40 -1.58
N LEU A 41 -4.22 -12.55 -2.01
CA LEU A 41 -5.56 -12.63 -2.63
C LEU A 41 -5.68 -11.66 -3.85
N GLN A 42 -6.85 -11.60 -4.49
CA GLN A 42 -6.99 -10.86 -5.74
C GLN A 42 -6.79 -9.33 -5.60
N LYS A 43 -7.17 -8.76 -4.45
CA LYS A 43 -7.19 -7.30 -4.20
C LYS A 43 -6.53 -6.86 -2.89
N HIS A 44 -5.83 -7.75 -2.19
CA HIS A 44 -5.16 -7.39 -0.94
C HIS A 44 -3.64 -7.46 -1.08
N TYR A 45 -2.97 -6.87 -0.10
CA TYR A 45 -1.51 -6.84 -0.04
C TYR A 45 -1.05 -7.15 1.38
N LEU A 46 0.10 -7.80 1.51
CA LEU A 46 0.82 -7.96 2.76
C LEU A 46 2.05 -7.04 2.74
N CYS A 47 2.35 -6.46 3.90
CA CYS A 47 3.66 -5.87 4.15
C CYS A 47 4.72 -6.98 4.28
N GLN A 48 5.98 -6.63 4.10
CA GLN A 48 7.09 -7.59 4.16
C GLN A 48 7.06 -8.49 5.41
N PRO A 49 6.94 -7.96 6.65
CA PRO A 49 6.93 -8.83 7.83
C PRO A 49 5.74 -9.80 7.92
N CYS A 50 4.59 -9.45 7.33
CA CYS A 50 3.43 -10.35 7.31
C CYS A 50 3.54 -11.40 6.20
N HIS A 51 4.14 -11.03 5.07
CA HIS A 51 4.47 -11.98 4.01
C HIS A 51 5.45 -13.04 4.51
N ASP A 52 6.55 -12.61 5.12
CA ASP A 52 7.60 -13.52 5.59
C ASP A 52 7.05 -14.48 6.65
N TYR A 53 6.28 -13.98 7.61
CA TYR A 53 5.62 -14.83 8.60
C TYR A 53 4.70 -15.89 7.94
N LYS A 54 3.92 -15.49 6.93
CA LYS A 54 3.06 -16.42 6.20
C LYS A 54 3.86 -17.50 5.49
N ILE A 55 4.98 -17.15 4.86
CA ILE A 55 5.84 -18.12 4.17
C ILE A 55 6.43 -19.13 5.17
N TYR A 56 6.87 -18.69 6.34
CA TYR A 56 7.51 -19.58 7.33
C TYR A 56 6.53 -20.42 8.14
N ASN A 57 5.33 -19.90 8.42
CA ASN A 57 4.39 -20.51 9.37
C ASN A 57 3.11 -21.05 8.71
N ASP A 58 2.97 -20.85 7.40
CA ASP A 58 1.74 -21.11 6.61
C ASP A 58 0.47 -20.52 7.23
N LYS A 59 0.61 -19.46 8.03
CA LYS A 59 -0.47 -18.83 8.80
C LYS A 59 -0.31 -17.32 8.79
N LEU A 60 -1.41 -16.60 9.02
CA LEU A 60 -1.34 -15.15 9.21
C LEU A 60 -0.63 -14.81 10.53
N ARG A 61 0.13 -13.71 10.52
CA ARG A 61 0.84 -13.23 11.70
C ARG A 61 -0.17 -12.80 12.77
N PRO A 62 -0.04 -13.29 14.02
CA PRO A 62 -0.99 -12.97 15.09
C PRO A 62 -1.04 -11.46 15.36
N GLU A 63 -2.25 -10.93 15.55
CA GLU A 63 -2.48 -9.54 15.95
C GLU A 63 -1.84 -9.28 17.32
N GLY A 64 -1.26 -8.09 17.53
CA GLY A 64 -0.52 -7.75 18.75
C GLY A 64 0.94 -8.18 18.79
N SER A 65 1.41 -8.98 17.83
CA SER A 65 2.84 -9.08 17.53
C SER A 65 3.29 -7.84 16.76
N SER A 66 3.12 -6.65 17.31
CA SER A 66 3.67 -5.44 16.69
C SER A 66 5.18 -5.60 16.63
N TYR A 67 5.74 -5.73 15.42
CA TYR A 67 7.13 -5.28 15.24
C TYR A 67 7.08 -3.81 15.62
N GLN A 68 7.83 -3.45 16.67
CA GLN A 68 7.89 -2.08 17.17
C GLN A 68 8.02 -1.10 16.00
N THR A 69 7.17 -0.09 16.05
CA THR A 69 7.28 1.15 15.30
C THR A 69 8.61 1.81 15.62
N ASN A 70 9.69 1.37 14.98
CA ASN A 70 10.93 2.13 14.88
C ASN A 70 11.09 2.49 13.42
N MET A 71 10.36 3.53 13.02
CA MET A 71 10.76 4.40 11.93
C MET A 71 11.97 5.20 12.44
N VAL A 72 13.17 4.78 12.02
CA VAL A 72 14.28 5.69 11.72
C VAL A 72 14.70 5.36 10.30
#